data_AF-A0A3B8RU13-F1
#
_entry.id   AF-A0A3B8RU13-F1
#
_cell.length_a   1.000
_cell.length_b   1.000
_cell.length_c   1.000
_cell.angle_alpha   90.00
_cell.angle_beta   90.00
_cell.angle_gamma   90.00
#
_symmetry.space_group_name_H-M   'P 1'
#
loop_
_entity.id
_entity.type
_entity.pdbx_description
1 polymer ?
#
loop_
_entity_poly.entity_id
_entity_poly.type
_entity_poly.pdbx_seq_one_letter_code
_entity_poly.pdbx_strand_id
1 'polypeptide(L)'
;MIKNNFIFTVLSFLFLTQLTWAQVPATISYQGVLADSEGNILSDGNYDLYFNLYDSFFNGNILWSESQTINLRNGIFNVILGEFVPITLPFDKQYWLGVSIGTDPELTPRIQLTASPYSMISQRVAGGTNVFPNEGNVGIGIKTPAEKLEVAGTIRSTTGGFKFPDGTTQTTAATGTAGGNTLDQA
;
A
#
# COMPACT_ATOMS: atom_id res chain seq x y z
N MET A 1 -11.98 0.53 57.00
CA MET A 1 -11.78 -0.39 55.85
C MET A 1 -12.03 0.31 54.50
N ILE A 2 -11.45 1.49 54.24
CA ILE A 2 -11.55 2.16 52.93
C ILE A 2 -10.26 2.96 52.76
N LYS A 3 -9.21 2.41 52.13
CA LYS A 3 -8.04 3.22 51.75
C LYS A 3 -7.11 2.66 50.67
N ASN A 4 -7.28 1.42 50.18
CA ASN A 4 -6.35 0.84 49.19
C ASN A 4 -6.93 0.55 47.80
N ASN A 5 -8.24 0.75 47.57
CA ASN A 5 -8.86 0.41 46.28
C ASN A 5 -9.00 1.61 45.32
N PHE A 6 -8.69 2.84 45.77
CA PHE A 6 -8.84 4.03 44.91
C PHE A 6 -7.63 4.27 44.01
N ILE A 7 -6.43 3.87 44.47
CA ILE A 7 -5.17 4.01 43.72
C ILE A 7 -5.06 3.02 42.55
N PHE A 8 -5.65 1.82 42.68
CA PHE A 8 -5.67 0.83 41.60
C PHE A 8 -6.65 1.20 40.46
N THR A 9 -7.74 1.92 40.76
CA THR A 9 -8.70 2.34 39.74
C THR A 9 -8.19 3.51 38.89
N VAL A 10 -7.38 4.41 39.47
CA VAL A 10 -6.77 5.53 38.74
C VAL A 10 -5.61 5.07 37.84
N LEU A 11 -4.91 3.99 38.22
CA LEU A 11 -3.80 3.43 37.43
C LEU A 11 -4.23 2.58 36.22
N SER A 12 -5.50 2.13 36.17
CA SER A 12 -6.04 1.36 35.04
C SER A 12 -6.56 2.23 33.89
N PHE A 13 -6.58 3.56 34.06
CA PHE A 13 -7.05 4.51 33.05
C PHE A 13 -5.90 5.21 32.30
N LEU A 14 -4.65 4.89 32.63
CA LEU A 14 -3.46 5.39 31.96
C LEU A 14 -2.81 4.21 31.24
N PHE A 15 -2.68 4.29 29.91
CA PHE A 15 -2.22 3.24 28.98
C PHE A 15 -3.31 2.32 28.41
N LEU A 16 -4.11 2.90 27.52
CA LEU A 16 -4.39 2.24 26.25
C LEU A 16 -4.44 3.30 25.13
N THR A 17 -3.35 4.06 24.97
CA THR A 17 -3.17 4.86 23.74
C THR A 17 -2.82 3.89 22.64
N GLN A 18 -3.82 3.46 21.88
CA GLN A 18 -3.56 2.71 20.66
C GLN A 18 -2.78 3.62 19.72
N LEU A 19 -1.57 3.19 19.37
CA LEU A 19 -0.83 3.73 18.24
C LEU A 19 -1.66 3.40 17.00
N THR A 20 -2.51 4.34 16.56
CA THR A 20 -3.12 4.23 15.26
C THR A 20 -2.01 4.47 14.25
N TRP A 21 -1.67 3.44 13.51
CA TRP A 21 -0.87 3.61 12.31
C TRP A 21 -1.75 4.43 11.37
N ALA A 22 -1.43 5.71 11.21
CA ALA A 22 -2.09 6.57 10.24
C ALA A 22 -1.69 6.08 8.84
N GLN A 23 -2.34 5.03 8.36
CA GLN A 23 -2.30 4.69 6.96
C GLN A 23 -3.01 5.84 6.23
N VAL A 24 -2.32 6.46 5.26
CA VAL A 24 -2.96 7.41 4.35
C VAL A 24 -4.11 6.66 3.67
N PRO A 25 -5.37 7.06 3.86
CA PRO A 25 -6.49 6.34 3.28
C PRO A 25 -6.33 6.25 1.76
N ALA A 26 -6.39 5.05 1.22
CA ALA A 26 -6.42 4.85 -0.22
C ALA A 26 -7.80 5.27 -0.72
N THR A 27 -7.86 6.35 -1.50
CA THR A 27 -9.10 6.86 -2.08
C THR A 27 -9.08 6.78 -3.59
N ILE A 28 -10.26 6.61 -4.19
CA ILE A 28 -10.43 6.51 -5.65
C ILE A 28 -11.46 7.55 -6.08
N SER A 29 -11.08 8.47 -6.97
CA SER A 29 -12.05 9.36 -7.62
C SER A 29 -12.86 8.58 -8.67
N TYR A 30 -14.18 8.64 -8.59
CA TYR A 30 -15.08 8.04 -9.55
C TYR A 30 -16.09 9.08 -10.06
N GLN A 31 -16.35 9.06 -11.36
CA GLN A 31 -17.24 9.99 -12.05
C GLN A 31 -18.10 9.22 -13.03
N GLY A 32 -19.36 9.61 -13.14
CA GLY A 32 -20.31 8.95 -14.03
C GLY A 32 -21.48 9.84 -14.39
N VAL A 33 -22.23 9.39 -15.39
CA VAL A 33 -23.55 9.92 -15.74
C VAL A 33 -24.57 8.90 -15.29
N LEU A 34 -25.63 9.34 -14.61
CA LEU A 34 -26.75 8.48 -14.31
C LEU A 34 -27.82 8.63 -15.39
N ALA A 35 -28.18 7.51 -16.01
CA ALA A 35 -29.24 7.42 -17.00
C ALA A 35 -30.21 6.29 -16.62
N ASP A 36 -31.48 6.45 -16.99
CA ASP A 36 -32.49 5.42 -16.87
C ASP A 36 -32.30 4.29 -17.90
N SER A 37 -33.15 3.27 -17.84
CA SER A 37 -33.16 2.14 -18.78
C SER A 37 -33.44 2.54 -20.23
N GLU A 38 -34.06 3.70 -20.44
CA GLU A 38 -34.39 4.29 -21.72
C GLU A 38 -33.26 5.20 -22.26
N GLY A 39 -32.19 5.39 -21.48
CA GLY A 39 -31.03 6.20 -21.82
C GLY A 39 -31.22 7.71 -21.56
N ASN A 40 -32.32 8.13 -20.93
CA ASN A 40 -32.50 9.51 -20.51
C ASN A 40 -31.70 9.77 -19.25
N ILE A 41 -31.08 10.94 -19.19
CA ILE A 41 -30.32 11.37 -18.03
C ILE A 41 -31.28 11.61 -16.86
N LEU A 42 -30.93 11.10 -15.68
CA LEU A 42 -31.70 11.33 -14.47
C LEU A 42 -31.70 12.82 -14.10
N SER A 43 -32.83 13.28 -13.56
CA SER A 43 -32.99 14.69 -13.15
C SER A 43 -32.07 15.05 -11.99
N ASP A 44 -31.73 16.34 -11.88
CA ASP A 44 -30.95 16.83 -10.75
C ASP A 44 -31.67 16.55 -9.42
N GLY A 45 -30.93 16.01 -8.45
CA GLY A 45 -31.51 15.51 -7.21
C GLY A 45 -30.50 14.77 -6.35
N ASN A 46 -30.94 14.35 -5.16
CA ASN A 46 -30.12 13.50 -4.30
C ASN A 46 -30.40 12.04 -4.60
N TYR A 47 -29.34 11.27 -4.83
CA TYR A 47 -29.39 9.84 -5.09
C TYR A 47 -28.49 9.12 -4.11
N ASP A 48 -29.01 8.05 -3.52
CA ASP A 48 -28.21 7.13 -2.72
C ASP A 48 -27.56 6.12 -3.65
N LEU A 49 -26.23 6.17 -3.72
CA LEU A 49 -25.42 5.21 -4.46
C LEU A 49 -24.76 4.23 -3.52
N TYR A 50 -24.72 2.97 -3.93
CA TYR A 50 -23.97 1.92 -3.26
C TYR A 50 -22.88 1.44 -4.18
N PHE A 51 -21.66 1.36 -3.65
CA PHE A 51 -20.46 0.96 -4.36
C PHE A 51 -19.92 -0.33 -3.76
N ASN A 52 -19.59 -1.29 -4.62
CA ASN A 52 -18.99 -2.56 -4.22
C ASN A 52 -17.73 -2.82 -5.04
N LEU A 53 -16.67 -3.31 -4.41
CA LEU A 53 -15.49 -3.82 -5.10
C LEU A 53 -15.49 -5.34 -5.11
N TYR A 54 -15.21 -5.90 -6.29
CA TYR A 54 -15.24 -7.32 -6.57
C TYR A 54 -13.88 -7.85 -7.02
N ASP A 55 -13.64 -9.14 -6.77
CA ASP A 55 -12.47 -9.89 -7.26
C ASP A 55 -12.65 -10.52 -8.65
N SER A 56 -13.82 -10.39 -9.28
CA SER A 56 -14.12 -10.91 -10.62
C SER A 56 -15.19 -10.07 -11.32
N PHE A 57 -15.13 -10.06 -12.67
CA PHE A 57 -16.10 -9.40 -13.54
C PHE A 57 -17.51 -9.99 -13.42
N PHE A 58 -17.61 -11.32 -13.31
CA PHE A 58 -18.87 -12.03 -13.09
C PHE A 58 -18.76 -12.92 -11.85
N ASN A 59 -19.84 -13.01 -11.07
CA ASN A 59 -19.95 -13.83 -9.86
C ASN A 59 -18.81 -13.60 -8.84
N GLY A 60 -18.21 -12.40 -8.83
CA GLY A 60 -17.17 -12.05 -7.86
C GLY A 60 -17.72 -11.88 -6.45
N ASN A 61 -16.85 -12.08 -5.45
CA ASN A 61 -17.16 -11.79 -4.06
C ASN A 61 -17.05 -10.29 -3.78
N ILE A 62 -17.93 -9.76 -2.94
CA ILE A 62 -17.81 -8.39 -2.43
C ILE A 62 -16.64 -8.36 -1.46
N LEU A 63 -15.63 -7.55 -1.76
CA LEU A 63 -14.45 -7.36 -0.93
C LEU A 63 -14.46 -6.04 -0.17
N TRP A 64 -15.22 -5.07 -0.65
CA TRP A 64 -15.42 -3.76 -0.01
C TRP A 64 -16.75 -3.17 -0.44
N SER A 65 -17.38 -2.41 0.45
CA SER A 65 -18.65 -1.74 0.22
C SER A 65 -18.68 -0.36 0.87
N GLU A 66 -19.32 0.59 0.21
CA GLU A 66 -19.57 1.93 0.73
C GLU A 66 -20.87 2.49 0.13
N SER A 67 -21.60 3.27 0.92
CA SER A 67 -22.81 3.96 0.49
C SER A 67 -22.63 5.47 0.62
N GLN A 68 -23.05 6.23 -0.39
CA GLN A 68 -22.98 7.68 -0.36
C GLN A 68 -24.24 8.31 -0.98
N THR A 69 -24.72 9.38 -0.35
CA THR A 69 -25.76 10.24 -0.92
C THR A 69 -25.10 11.33 -1.75
N ILE A 70 -25.32 11.31 -3.06
CA ILE A 70 -24.73 12.27 -4.01
C ILE A 70 -25.78 13.24 -4.55
N ASN A 71 -25.40 14.49 -4.75
CA ASN A 71 -26.23 15.48 -5.45
C ASN A 71 -25.87 15.47 -6.94
N LEU A 72 -26.80 15.01 -7.77
CA LEU A 72 -26.66 15.02 -9.22
C LEU A 72 -26.89 16.43 -9.75
N ARG A 73 -25.98 16.90 -10.62
CA ARG A 73 -26.12 18.17 -11.33
C ARG A 73 -25.80 17.96 -12.81
N ASN A 74 -26.75 18.33 -13.67
CA ASN A 74 -26.70 18.08 -15.11
C ASN A 74 -26.41 16.60 -15.44
N GLY A 75 -26.95 15.68 -14.64
CA GLY A 75 -26.78 14.24 -14.85
C GLY A 75 -25.42 13.64 -14.49
N ILE A 76 -24.44 14.46 -14.09
CA ILE A 76 -23.08 14.02 -13.77
C ILE A 76 -22.91 14.02 -12.26
N PHE A 77 -22.19 13.02 -11.75
CA PHE A 77 -21.73 13.00 -10.36
C PHE A 77 -20.22 12.77 -10.28
N ASN A 78 -19.64 13.23 -9.18
CA ASN A 78 -18.26 12.99 -8.79
C ASN A 78 -18.27 12.49 -7.35
N VAL A 79 -17.53 11.43 -7.08
CA VAL A 79 -17.46 10.80 -5.76
C VAL A 79 -16.02 10.35 -5.47
N ILE A 80 -15.65 10.38 -4.19
CA ILE A 80 -14.40 9.82 -3.69
C ILE A 80 -14.73 8.56 -2.91
N LEU A 81 -14.35 7.41 -3.46
CA LEU A 81 -14.51 6.12 -2.80
C LEU A 81 -13.43 5.95 -1.73
N GLY A 82 -13.80 5.38 -0.58
CA GLY A 82 -12.87 5.16 0.53
C GLY A 82 -12.83 6.30 1.55
N GLU A 83 -13.68 7.31 1.39
CA GLU A 83 -13.78 8.46 2.29
C GLU A 83 -14.54 8.11 3.58
N PHE A 84 -15.59 7.30 3.47
CA PHE A 84 -16.41 6.89 4.62
C PHE A 84 -16.02 5.52 5.15
N VAL A 85 -15.65 4.60 4.25
CA VAL A 85 -15.16 3.26 4.58
C VAL A 85 -13.76 3.09 3.96
N PRO A 86 -12.67 3.24 4.72
CA PRO A 86 -11.32 3.17 4.17
C PRO A 86 -11.08 1.90 3.35
N ILE A 87 -10.48 2.05 2.16
CA ILE A 87 -10.12 0.91 1.33
C ILE A 87 -8.80 0.33 1.84
N THR A 88 -8.84 -0.92 2.31
CA THR A 88 -7.68 -1.67 2.80
C THR A 88 -7.20 -2.74 1.83
N LEU A 89 -7.77 -2.81 0.63
CA LEU A 89 -7.42 -3.80 -0.39
C LEU A 89 -6.00 -3.57 -0.92
N PRO A 90 -5.23 -4.65 -1.20
CA PRO A 90 -3.84 -4.53 -1.62
C PRO A 90 -3.65 -4.06 -3.07
N PHE A 91 -4.69 -4.08 -3.91
CA PHE A 91 -4.61 -3.73 -5.34
C PHE A 91 -3.54 -4.53 -6.12
N ASP A 92 -3.30 -5.78 -5.72
CA ASP A 92 -2.30 -6.70 -6.29
C ASP A 92 -2.83 -7.56 -7.46
N LYS A 93 -4.15 -7.52 -7.67
CA LYS A 93 -4.87 -8.19 -8.75
C LYS A 93 -5.88 -7.24 -9.38
N GLN A 94 -6.59 -7.72 -10.41
CA GLN A 94 -7.68 -6.95 -11.02
C GLN A 94 -8.88 -6.88 -10.06
N TYR A 95 -9.46 -5.68 -9.93
CA TYR A 95 -10.70 -5.44 -9.20
C TYR A 95 -11.76 -4.82 -10.12
N TRP A 96 -13.03 -5.02 -9.78
CA TRP A 96 -14.17 -4.47 -10.52
C TRP A 96 -15.08 -3.69 -9.59
N LEU A 97 -15.53 -2.52 -10.03
CA LEU A 97 -16.49 -1.67 -9.35
C LEU A 97 -17.90 -2.01 -9.82
N GLY A 98 -18.76 -2.35 -8.88
CA GLY A 98 -20.20 -2.39 -9.05
C GLY A 98 -20.86 -1.18 -8.42
N VAL A 99 -21.97 -0.74 -9.03
CA VAL A 99 -22.72 0.45 -8.61
C VAL A 99 -24.20 0.10 -8.65
N SER A 100 -24.94 0.42 -7.59
CA SER A 100 -26.40 0.38 -7.57
C SER A 100 -26.97 1.71 -7.06
N ILE A 101 -28.20 2.01 -7.47
CA ILE A 101 -28.89 3.26 -7.17
C ILE A 101 -30.10 2.91 -6.30
N GLY A 102 -30.17 3.43 -5.08
CA GLY A 102 -31.25 3.13 -4.15
C GLY A 102 -31.45 1.62 -3.97
N THR A 103 -32.64 1.13 -4.30
CA THR A 103 -33.00 -0.30 -4.21
C THR A 103 -32.91 -1.05 -5.53
N ASP A 104 -32.46 -0.39 -6.60
CA ASP A 104 -32.43 -0.98 -7.94
C ASP A 104 -31.33 -2.06 -8.04
N PRO A 105 -31.48 -3.03 -8.97
CA PRO A 105 -30.43 -3.99 -9.26
C PRO A 105 -29.10 -3.31 -9.60
N GLU A 106 -27.99 -3.97 -9.26
CA GLU A 106 -26.65 -3.51 -9.62
C GLU A 106 -26.51 -3.30 -11.13
N LEU A 107 -25.94 -2.16 -11.51
CA LEU A 107 -25.71 -1.80 -12.90
C LEU A 107 -24.73 -2.80 -13.53
N THR A 108 -25.07 -3.27 -14.73
CA THR A 108 -24.23 -4.17 -15.53
C THR A 108 -23.86 -3.50 -16.85
N PRO A 109 -22.64 -3.73 -17.39
CA PRO A 109 -21.55 -4.51 -16.82
C PRO A 109 -20.80 -3.76 -15.70
N ARG A 110 -20.13 -4.51 -14.81
CA ARG A 110 -19.23 -3.92 -13.80
C ARG A 110 -18.06 -3.20 -14.46
N ILE A 111 -17.60 -2.14 -13.81
CA ILE A 111 -16.53 -1.30 -14.34
C ILE A 111 -15.19 -1.85 -13.87
N GLN A 112 -14.28 -2.11 -14.81
CA GLN A 112 -12.92 -2.53 -14.46
C GLN A 112 -12.18 -1.36 -13.79
N LEU A 113 -11.64 -1.57 -12.59
CA LEU A 113 -10.76 -0.57 -11.99
C LEU A 113 -9.40 -0.58 -12.70
N THR A 114 -9.07 0.52 -13.34
CA THR A 114 -7.76 0.73 -13.97
C THR A 114 -6.91 1.63 -13.09
N ALA A 115 -5.63 1.28 -12.92
CA ALA A 115 -4.69 2.18 -12.25
C ALA A 115 -4.61 3.52 -13.00
N SER A 116 -4.63 4.63 -12.28
CA SER A 116 -4.25 5.93 -12.86
C SER A 116 -2.80 5.86 -13.37
N PRO A 117 -2.44 6.51 -14.49
CA PRO A 117 -1.07 6.55 -14.98
C PRO A 117 -0.05 6.97 -13.91
N TYR A 118 -0.42 7.85 -12.97
CA TYR A 118 0.43 8.24 -11.83
C TYR A 118 0.60 7.14 -10.76
N SER A 119 -0.36 6.22 -10.64
CA SER A 119 -0.27 5.04 -9.75
C SER A 119 0.59 3.93 -10.39
N MET A 120 0.56 3.78 -11.71
CA MET A 120 1.40 2.80 -12.42
C MET A 120 2.90 3.05 -12.24
N ILE A 121 3.30 4.32 -12.11
CA ILE A 121 4.68 4.68 -11.79
C ILE A 121 4.99 4.45 -10.31
N SER A 122 4.03 4.48 -9.38
CA SER A 122 4.28 4.11 -7.97
C SER A 122 4.64 2.63 -7.81
N GLN A 123 4.11 1.75 -8.67
CA GLN A 123 4.52 0.35 -8.71
C GLN A 123 5.94 0.16 -9.30
N ARG A 124 6.48 1.19 -9.99
CA ARG A 124 7.81 1.18 -10.61
C ARG A 124 8.82 2.13 -9.94
N VAL A 125 8.37 3.04 -9.08
CA VAL A 125 9.16 4.12 -8.46
C VAL A 125 9.07 3.99 -6.93
N ALA A 126 9.66 2.91 -6.43
CA ALA A 126 10.40 2.91 -5.17
C ALA A 126 11.72 3.71 -5.32
N GLY A 127 11.65 4.95 -5.83
CA GLY A 127 12.80 5.65 -6.39
C GLY A 127 12.91 7.13 -6.04
N GLY A 128 12.07 7.66 -5.16
CA GLY A 128 12.27 8.98 -4.56
C GLY A 128 12.94 8.81 -3.19
N THR A 129 14.27 8.92 -3.15
CA THR A 129 15.18 8.69 -1.99
C THR A 129 15.24 7.24 -1.47
N ASN A 130 15.83 6.34 -2.27
CA ASN A 130 16.13 4.91 -2.02
C ASN A 130 15.70 4.29 -0.66
N VAL A 131 14.71 3.40 -0.70
CA VAL A 131 14.39 2.42 0.37
C VAL A 131 14.05 1.07 -0.26
N PHE A 132 14.65 -0.02 0.23
CA PHE A 132 14.32 -1.40 -0.13
C PHE A 132 14.37 -2.32 1.10
N PRO A 133 13.55 -3.39 1.17
CA PRO A 133 12.11 -3.54 1.01
C PRO A 133 11.39 -3.73 2.38
N ASN A 134 10.05 -3.65 2.46
CA ASN A 134 9.30 -3.85 3.72
C ASN A 134 8.98 -5.32 4.08
N GLU A 135 9.41 -6.27 3.24
CA GLU A 135 9.62 -7.70 3.51
C GLU A 135 10.46 -8.28 2.34
N GLY A 136 11.08 -9.45 2.49
CA GLY A 136 11.86 -10.12 1.43
C GLY A 136 13.35 -9.72 1.34
N ASN A 137 13.97 -10.00 0.20
CA ASN A 137 15.40 -9.84 -0.09
C ASN A 137 15.61 -8.92 -1.31
N VAL A 138 16.75 -8.22 -1.38
CA VAL A 138 17.11 -7.33 -2.48
C VAL A 138 18.00 -8.04 -3.50
N GLY A 139 17.54 -8.09 -4.76
CA GLY A 139 18.29 -8.65 -5.88
C GLY A 139 18.68 -7.60 -6.90
N ILE A 140 19.97 -7.49 -7.24
CA ILE A 140 20.44 -6.67 -8.36
C ILE A 140 20.87 -7.62 -9.49
N GLY A 141 20.08 -7.65 -10.57
CA GLY A 141 20.28 -8.60 -11.67
C GLY A 141 19.84 -10.05 -11.34
N ILE A 142 19.21 -10.28 -10.18
CA ILE A 142 18.77 -11.58 -9.68
C ILE A 142 17.28 -11.52 -9.33
N LYS A 143 16.49 -12.45 -9.87
CA LYS A 143 15.02 -12.46 -9.70
C LYS A 143 14.56 -13.09 -8.38
N THR A 144 15.35 -13.98 -7.79
CA THR A 144 15.04 -14.71 -6.55
C THR A 144 16.28 -14.79 -5.65
N PRO A 145 16.59 -13.72 -4.90
CA PRO A 145 17.78 -13.67 -4.08
C PRO A 145 17.69 -14.64 -2.89
N ALA A 146 18.72 -15.46 -2.69
CA ALA A 146 18.82 -16.35 -1.53
C ALA A 146 19.19 -15.59 -0.25
N GLU A 147 19.93 -14.48 -0.41
CA GLU A 147 20.42 -13.64 0.69
C GLU A 147 19.73 -12.28 0.72
N LYS A 148 19.79 -11.60 1.88
CA LYS A 148 19.16 -10.29 2.09
C LYS A 148 19.54 -9.23 1.05
N LEU A 149 20.78 -9.29 0.56
CA LEU A 149 21.26 -8.55 -0.59
C LEU A 149 22.09 -9.49 -1.47
N GLU A 150 21.69 -9.68 -2.71
CA GLU A 150 22.41 -10.48 -3.69
C GLU A 150 22.57 -9.72 -5.00
N VAL A 151 23.78 -9.70 -5.55
CA VAL A 151 24.12 -8.93 -6.75
C VAL A 151 24.78 -9.84 -7.77
N ALA A 152 24.17 -9.98 -8.94
CA ALA A 152 24.79 -10.63 -10.10
C ALA A 152 25.73 -9.65 -10.79
N GLY A 153 26.94 -9.51 -10.25
CA GLY A 153 27.98 -8.64 -10.80
C GLY A 153 28.92 -8.06 -9.73
N THR A 154 29.83 -7.18 -10.15
CA THR A 154 30.77 -6.52 -9.25
C THR A 154 30.10 -5.38 -8.49
N ILE A 155 30.38 -5.28 -7.19
CA ILE A 155 29.92 -4.18 -6.32
C ILE A 155 31.03 -3.14 -6.19
N ARG A 156 30.72 -1.86 -6.42
CA ARG A 156 31.67 -0.74 -6.28
C ARG A 156 31.24 0.20 -5.16
N SER A 157 32.08 0.34 -4.13
CA SER A 157 31.99 1.44 -3.16
C SER A 157 32.88 2.59 -3.62
N THR A 158 32.31 3.81 -3.70
CA THR A 158 33.04 5.02 -4.14
C THR A 158 33.45 5.92 -2.98
N THR A 159 32.87 5.72 -1.79
CA THR A 159 33.17 6.49 -0.58
C THR A 159 32.81 5.64 0.63
N GLY A 160 33.66 5.64 1.66
CA GLY A 160 33.37 4.99 2.95
C GLY A 160 33.62 3.48 3.02
N GLY A 161 33.71 2.73 1.92
CA GLY A 161 34.03 1.29 1.93
C GLY A 161 32.84 0.38 2.28
N PHE A 162 33.12 -0.81 2.83
CA PHE A 162 32.11 -1.78 3.29
C PHE A 162 32.23 -2.01 4.79
N LYS A 163 31.14 -1.82 5.55
CA LYS A 163 31.14 -2.00 7.02
C LYS A 163 30.71 -3.41 7.40
N PHE A 164 31.45 -4.03 8.31
CA PHE A 164 31.16 -5.37 8.84
C PHE A 164 30.43 -5.31 10.19
N PRO A 165 29.83 -6.44 10.62
CA PRO A 165 29.15 -6.52 11.92
C PRO A 165 30.05 -6.27 13.13
N ASP A 166 31.37 -6.48 13.02
CA ASP A 166 32.35 -6.17 14.08
C ASP A 166 32.63 -4.65 14.22
N GLY A 167 31.98 -3.83 13.39
CA GLY A 167 32.13 -2.38 13.39
C GLY A 167 33.28 -1.88 12.51
N THR A 168 34.15 -2.76 12.02
CA THR A 168 35.25 -2.40 11.12
C THR A 168 34.73 -2.06 9.73
N THR A 169 35.54 -1.33 8.97
CA THR A 169 35.17 -0.92 7.61
C THR A 169 36.31 -1.21 6.67
N GLN A 170 36.03 -2.03 5.66
CA GLN A 170 36.98 -2.33 4.59
C GLN A 170 37.03 -1.14 3.64
N THR A 171 38.07 -0.33 3.78
CA THR A 171 38.38 0.78 2.87
C THR A 171 39.37 0.40 1.78
N THR A 172 40.10 -0.70 1.97
CA THR A 172 40.98 -1.33 0.98
C THR A 172 40.91 -2.85 1.10
N ALA A 173 41.27 -3.57 0.04
CA ALA A 173 41.48 -5.01 0.12
C ALA A 173 42.61 -5.33 1.09
N ALA A 174 42.51 -6.45 1.81
CA ALA A 174 43.64 -7.00 2.54
C ALA A 174 44.70 -7.44 1.53
N THR A 175 45.78 -6.68 1.41
CA THR A 175 46.97 -7.14 0.70
C THR A 175 47.58 -8.23 1.56
N GLY A 176 47.42 -9.49 1.15
CA GLY A 176 48.03 -10.61 1.85
C GLY A 176 49.55 -10.45 1.86
N THR A 177 50.09 -9.85 2.93
CA THR A 177 51.51 -10.01 3.22
C THR A 177 51.65 -11.46 3.68
N ALA A 178 52.04 -12.33 2.75
CA ALA A 178 52.58 -13.63 3.09
C ALA A 178 53.72 -13.36 4.09
N GLY A 179 53.47 -13.65 5.36
CA GLY A 179 54.48 -13.57 6.41
C GLY A 179 55.58 -14.56 6.05
N GLY A 180 56.60 -14.09 5.33
CA GLY A 180 57.85 -14.79 5.22
C GLY A 180 58.42 -14.87 6.62
N ASN A 181 58.34 -16.05 7.23
CA ASN A 181 59.10 -16.37 8.43
C ASN A 181 60.59 -16.26 8.09
N THR A 182 61.18 -15.07 8.23
CA THR A 182 62.63 -14.95 8.30
C THR A 182 63.04 -15.40 9.70
N LEU A 183 63.26 -16.71 9.83
CA LEU A 183 64.04 -17.28 10.92
C LEU A 183 65.44 -16.67 10.84
N ASP A 184 65.71 -15.72 11.73
CA ASP A 184 67.06 -15.20 11.94
C ASP A 184 67.89 -16.33 12.57
N GLN A 185 68.66 -17.02 11.73
CA GLN A 185 69.81 -17.79 12.17
C GLN A 185 71.08 -17.11 11.63
N ALA A 186 71.78 -16.42 12.53
CA ALA A 186 73.23 -16.34 12.59
C ALA A 186 73.65 -15.98 14.02
#